data_AF-A0A418W3Y6-F1
#
_entry.id   AF-A0A418W3Y6-F1
#
_cell.length_a   1.000
_cell.length_b   1.000
_cell.length_c   1.000
_cell.angle_alpha   90.00
_cell.angle_beta   90.00
_cell.angle_gamma   90.00
#
_symmetry.space_group_name_H-M   'P 1'
#
loop_
_entity.id
_entity.type
_entity.pdbx_description
1 polymer ?
#
loop_
_entity_poly.entity_id
_entity_poly.type
_entity_poly.pdbx_seq_one_letter_code
_entity_poly.pdbx_strand_id
1 'polypeptide(L)'
;MIRERRGKRGAGCLQVISVRYDPATNRNRQRVVAALPLDAEGLPPRVAAELTETERRNAEAFFVARNHRLRERRIFESVAALVVQGHRVCTALADPDDRPVVMRAAELYGLGTSLAELVSAAATAGLRGRIRVPARRR
;
A
#
# COMPACT_ATOMS: atom_id res chain seq x y z
N MET A 1 -9.95 -10.87 20.31
CA MET A 1 -10.70 -10.34 19.14
C MET A 1 -10.23 -8.92 18.86
N ILE A 2 -10.12 -8.49 17.61
CA ILE A 2 -9.79 -7.08 17.27
C ILE A 2 -10.96 -6.43 16.55
N ARG A 3 -11.32 -5.21 16.95
CA ARG A 3 -12.37 -4.39 16.33
C ARG A 3 -11.80 -3.05 15.89
N GLU A 4 -11.93 -2.73 14.61
CA GLU A 4 -11.62 -1.40 14.10
C GLU A 4 -12.76 -0.43 14.45
N ARG A 5 -12.45 0.66 15.15
CA ARG A 5 -13.36 1.80 15.33
C ARG A 5 -12.87 2.97 14.48
N ARG A 6 -13.71 3.41 13.56
CA ARG A 6 -13.48 4.65 12.81
C ARG A 6 -14.08 5.82 13.59
N GLY A 7 -13.22 6.68 14.14
CA GLY A 7 -13.63 7.92 14.78
C GLY A 7 -14.03 8.99 13.75
N LYS A 8 -14.77 10.01 14.18
CA LYS A 8 -14.98 11.21 13.36
C LYS A 8 -13.60 11.87 13.13
N ARG A 9 -13.33 12.34 11.90
CA ARG A 9 -12.09 13.05 11.51
C ARG A 9 -10.78 12.23 11.62
N GLY A 10 -10.82 10.92 11.39
CA GLY A 10 -9.59 10.11 11.28
C GLY A 10 -8.98 9.66 12.61
N ALA A 11 -9.55 10.05 13.76
CA ALA A 11 -9.15 9.60 15.09
C ALA A 11 -9.68 8.20 15.44
N GLY A 12 -9.56 7.25 14.51
CA GLY A 12 -9.95 5.85 14.77
C GLY A 12 -8.91 5.08 15.57
N CYS A 13 -9.29 3.89 16.04
CA CYS A 13 -8.38 2.98 16.75
C CYS A 13 -8.74 1.51 16.50
N LEU A 14 -7.76 0.63 16.71
CA LEU A 14 -7.94 -0.82 16.77
C LEU A 14 -8.14 -1.21 18.23
N GLN A 15 -9.34 -1.66 18.59
CA GLN A 15 -9.64 -2.15 19.93
C GLN A 15 -9.31 -3.63 20.03
N VAL A 16 -8.38 -3.98 20.91
CA VAL A 16 -8.08 -5.37 21.28
C VAL A 16 -9.01 -5.74 22.42
N ILE A 17 -9.85 -6.74 22.19
CA ILE A 17 -10.93 -7.16 23.08
C ILE A 17 -10.65 -8.58 23.56
N SER A 18 -10.63 -8.77 24.87
CA SER A 18 -10.68 -10.08 25.51
C SER A 18 -12.14 -10.44 25.82
N VAL A 19 -12.48 -11.71 25.63
CA VAL A 19 -13.82 -12.25 25.89
C VAL A 19 -13.67 -13.39 26.88
N ARG A 20 -14.27 -13.23 28.06
CA ARG A 20 -14.25 -14.26 29.12
C ARG A 20 -15.68 -14.61 29.52
N TYR A 21 -15.94 -15.88 29.74
CA TYR A 21 -17.22 -16.33 30.27
C TYR A 21 -17.34 -15.93 31.75
N ASP A 22 -18.46 -15.30 32.11
CA ASP A 22 -18.82 -14.97 33.49
C ASP A 22 -19.87 -15.97 33.98
N PRO A 23 -19.50 -16.92 34.87
CA PRO A 23 -20.42 -17.92 35.38
C PRO A 23 -21.53 -17.32 36.24
N ALA A 24 -21.29 -16.17 36.90
CA ALA A 24 -22.29 -15.55 37.76
C ALA A 24 -23.49 -14.98 36.98
N THR A 25 -23.28 -14.62 35.71
CA THR A 25 -24.32 -14.10 34.83
C THR A 25 -24.66 -15.04 33.67
N ASN A 26 -24.01 -16.21 33.61
CA ASN A 26 -24.10 -17.21 32.54
C ASN A 26 -23.95 -16.58 31.13
N ARG A 27 -23.05 -15.59 31.00
CA ARG A 27 -22.86 -14.80 29.78
C ARG A 27 -21.38 -14.49 29.55
N ASN A 28 -21.01 -14.27 28.30
CA ASN A 28 -19.67 -13.78 27.96
C ASN A 28 -19.55 -12.27 28.26
N ARG A 29 -18.50 -11.88 28.99
CA ARG A 29 -18.10 -10.48 29.18
C ARG A 29 -16.97 -10.13 28.23
N GLN A 30 -17.16 -9.03 27.51
CA GLN A 30 -16.12 -8.43 26.67
C GLN A 30 -15.44 -7.30 27.44
N ARG A 31 -14.10 -7.30 27.42
CA ARG A 31 -13.28 -6.22 27.97
C ARG A 31 -12.33 -5.72 26.89
N VAL A 32 -12.30 -4.41 26.67
CA VAL A 32 -11.24 -3.80 25.87
C VAL A 32 -9.95 -3.82 26.68
N VAL A 33 -8.95 -4.53 26.18
CA VAL A 33 -7.61 -4.66 26.79
C VAL A 33 -6.74 -3.48 26.36
N ALA A 34 -6.83 -3.09 25.09
CA ALA A 34 -6.08 -1.95 24.57
C ALA A 34 -6.84 -1.26 23.42
N ALA A 35 -6.58 0.03 23.24
CA ALA A 35 -6.92 0.78 22.05
C ALA A 35 -5.62 1.18 21.36
N LEU A 36 -5.34 0.55 20.23
CA LEU A 36 -4.13 0.77 19.45
C LEU A 36 -4.40 1.78 18.33
N PRO A 37 -3.38 2.55 17.90
CA PRO A 37 -3.48 3.39 16.72
C PRO A 37 -3.92 2.60 15.48
N LEU A 38 -4.61 3.24 14.52
CA LEU A 38 -4.96 2.57 13.27
C LEU A 38 -3.72 2.18 12.46
N ASP A 39 -2.62 2.88 12.57
CA ASP A 39 -1.35 2.58 11.91
C ASP A 39 -0.50 1.54 12.66
N ALA A 40 -0.98 0.98 13.77
CA ALA A 40 -0.25 -0.08 14.48
C ALA A 40 0.05 -1.27 13.56
N GLU A 41 1.33 -1.64 13.46
CA GLU A 41 1.83 -2.71 12.60
C GLU A 41 1.79 -4.09 13.28
N GLY A 42 1.57 -4.14 14.60
CA GLY A 42 1.58 -5.39 15.36
C GLY A 42 0.92 -5.28 16.72
N LEU A 43 0.79 -6.44 17.39
CA LEU A 43 0.28 -6.54 18.75
C LEU A 43 1.42 -6.22 19.74
N PRO A 44 1.30 -5.17 20.59
CA PRO A 44 2.36 -4.85 21.55
C PRO A 44 2.54 -5.97 22.59
N PRO A 45 3.78 -6.27 23.03
CA PRO A 45 4.04 -7.36 23.99
C PRO A 45 3.26 -7.22 25.30
N ARG A 46 3.09 -5.99 25.80
CA ARG A 46 2.29 -5.72 27.02
C ARG A 46 0.83 -6.13 26.85
N VAL A 47 0.24 -5.86 25.69
CA VAL A 47 -1.14 -6.25 25.37
C VAL A 47 -1.23 -7.76 25.16
N ALA A 48 -0.24 -8.36 24.50
CA ALA A 48 -0.18 -9.80 24.28
C ALA A 48 -0.17 -10.60 25.59
N ALA A 49 0.51 -10.08 26.63
CA ALA A 49 0.56 -10.71 27.95
C ALA A 49 -0.79 -10.71 28.70
N GLU A 50 -1.71 -9.81 28.37
CA GLU A 50 -3.05 -9.75 29.00
C GLU A 50 -4.08 -10.67 28.32
N LEU A 51 -3.73 -11.26 27.18
CA LEU A 51 -4.58 -12.13 26.39
C LEU A 51 -4.32 -13.61 26.72
N THR A 52 -5.37 -14.42 26.59
CA THR A 52 -5.21 -15.87 26.51
C THR A 52 -4.43 -16.26 25.26
N GLU A 53 -3.87 -17.47 25.23
CA GLU A 53 -3.11 -17.95 24.08
C GLU A 53 -3.92 -17.90 22.77
N THR A 54 -5.18 -18.35 22.82
CA THR A 54 -6.09 -18.31 21.66
C THR A 54 -6.38 -16.88 21.21
N GLU A 55 -6.62 -15.95 22.14
CA GLU A 55 -6.86 -14.54 21.81
C GLU A 55 -5.63 -13.87 21.21
N ARG A 56 -4.45 -14.19 21.74
CA ARG A 56 -3.16 -13.70 21.25
C ARG A 56 -2.90 -14.18 19.83
N ARG A 57 -3.02 -15.48 19.56
CA ARG A 57 -2.87 -16.05 18.20
C ARG A 57 -3.82 -15.40 17.20
N ASN A 58 -5.08 -15.20 17.60
CA ASN A 58 -6.08 -14.53 16.76
C ASN A 58 -5.74 -13.05 16.49
N ALA A 59 -5.22 -12.34 17.49
CA ALA A 59 -4.79 -10.96 17.35
C ALA A 59 -3.54 -10.83 16.46
N GLU A 60 -2.55 -11.71 16.63
CA GLU A 60 -1.35 -11.77 15.78
C GLU A 60 -1.73 -12.08 14.32
N ALA A 61 -2.60 -13.07 14.08
CA ALA A 61 -3.09 -13.41 12.74
C ALA A 61 -3.80 -12.23 12.05
N PHE A 62 -4.58 -11.45 12.81
CA PHE A 62 -5.20 -10.23 12.29
C PHE A 62 -4.16 -9.22 11.80
N PHE A 63 -3.10 -8.95 12.58
CA PHE A 63 -2.05 -8.01 12.17
C PHE A 63 -1.28 -8.49 10.94
N VAL A 64 -0.97 -9.79 10.86
CA VAL A 64 -0.32 -10.39 9.68
C VAL A 64 -1.18 -10.20 8.43
N ALA A 65 -2.47 -10.56 8.49
CA ALA A 65 -3.38 -10.41 7.35
C ALA A 65 -3.58 -8.94 6.96
N ARG A 66 -3.66 -8.04 7.94
CA ARG A 66 -3.79 -6.60 7.71
C ARG A 66 -2.55 -6.02 7.04
N ASN A 67 -1.36 -6.36 7.52
CA ASN A 67 -0.10 -5.90 6.94
C ASN A 67 0.06 -6.40 5.50
N HIS A 68 -0.35 -7.63 5.22
CA HIS A 68 -0.38 -8.17 3.86
C HIS A 68 -1.25 -7.30 2.94
N ARG A 69 -2.49 -6.99 3.34
CA ARG A 69 -3.40 -6.14 2.55
C ARG A 69 -2.87 -4.73 2.35
N LEU A 70 -2.26 -4.13 3.38
CA LEU A 70 -1.63 -2.81 3.27
C LEU A 70 -0.44 -2.84 2.32
N ARG A 71 0.37 -3.90 2.36
CA ARG A 71 1.48 -4.11 1.45
C ARG A 71 1.00 -4.28 0.01
N GLU A 72 0.00 -5.13 -0.23
CA GLU A 72 -0.62 -5.28 -1.56
C GLU A 72 -1.11 -3.94 -2.09
N ARG A 73 -1.83 -3.17 -1.27
CA ARG A 73 -2.30 -1.84 -1.65
C ARG A 73 -1.15 -0.90 -2.02
N ARG A 74 -0.09 -0.85 -1.22
CA ARG A 74 1.11 -0.05 -1.52
C ARG A 74 1.79 -0.48 -2.82
N ILE A 75 1.82 -1.79 -3.10
CA ILE A 75 2.33 -2.33 -4.37
C ILE A 75 1.46 -1.84 -5.53
N PHE A 76 0.14 -1.96 -5.45
CA PHE A 76 -0.77 -1.45 -6.49
C PHE A 76 -0.62 0.06 -6.71
N GLU A 77 -0.53 0.85 -5.65
CA GLU A 77 -0.32 2.30 -5.72
C GLU A 77 1.03 2.63 -6.38
N SER A 78 2.09 1.89 -6.05
CA SER A 78 3.42 2.05 -6.66
C SER A 78 3.41 1.67 -8.14
N VAL A 79 2.74 0.57 -8.50
CA VAL A 79 2.59 0.14 -9.91
C VAL A 79 1.81 1.19 -10.70
N ALA A 80 0.70 1.71 -10.16
CA ALA A 80 -0.07 2.76 -10.80
C ALA A 80 0.77 4.03 -11.03
N ALA A 81 1.55 4.44 -10.04
CA ALA A 81 2.48 5.56 -10.17
C ALA A 81 3.53 5.29 -11.26
N LEU A 82 4.12 4.08 -11.29
CA LEU A 82 5.10 3.69 -12.29
C LEU A 82 4.53 3.70 -13.71
N VAL A 83 3.29 3.26 -13.91
CA VAL A 83 2.60 3.35 -15.21
C VAL A 83 2.44 4.81 -15.66
N VAL A 84 2.01 5.70 -14.75
CA VAL A 84 1.86 7.12 -15.07
C VAL A 84 3.20 7.78 -15.40
N GLN A 85 4.25 7.50 -14.62
CA GLN A 85 5.59 8.04 -14.91
C GLN A 85 6.16 7.45 -16.20
N GLY A 86 5.99 6.15 -16.45
CA GLY A 86 6.38 5.51 -17.70
C GLY A 86 5.72 6.18 -18.91
N HIS A 87 4.41 6.48 -18.83
CA HIS A 87 3.72 7.20 -19.89
C HIS A 87 4.29 8.61 -20.13
N ARG A 88 4.62 9.35 -19.07
CA ARG A 88 5.25 10.67 -19.18
C ARG A 88 6.61 10.60 -19.85
N VAL A 89 7.43 9.61 -19.48
CA VAL A 89 8.74 9.37 -20.10
C VAL A 89 8.58 9.03 -21.58
N CYS A 90 7.64 8.16 -21.94
CA CYS A 90 7.35 7.85 -23.35
C CYS A 90 6.89 9.09 -24.14
N THR A 91 6.08 9.96 -23.53
CA THR A 91 5.64 11.20 -24.17
C THR A 91 6.82 12.14 -24.40
N ALA A 92 7.67 12.32 -23.40
CA ALA A 92 8.87 13.16 -23.49
C ALA A 92 9.91 12.60 -24.49
N LEU A 93 10.01 11.27 -24.64
CA LEU A 93 10.88 10.64 -25.64
C LEU A 93 10.38 10.81 -27.08
N ALA A 94 9.07 10.99 -27.25
CA ALA A 94 8.46 11.25 -28.56
C ALA A 94 8.64 12.71 -29.02
N ASP A 95 8.91 13.61 -28.07
CA ASP A 95 9.23 15.01 -28.35
C ASP A 95 10.75 15.18 -28.61
N PRO A 96 11.17 15.66 -29.80
CA PRO A 96 12.58 15.86 -30.11
C PRO A 96 13.32 16.81 -29.16
N ASP A 97 12.62 17.78 -28.56
CA ASP A 97 13.22 18.79 -27.68
C ASP A 97 13.45 18.24 -26.26
N ASP A 98 12.57 17.37 -25.77
CA ASP A 98 12.66 16.77 -24.43
C ASP A 98 13.50 15.48 -24.41
N ARG A 99 13.61 14.78 -25.55
CA ARG A 99 14.33 13.50 -25.65
C ARG A 99 15.77 13.53 -25.12
N PRO A 100 16.62 14.54 -25.42
CA PRO A 100 17.98 14.61 -24.87
C PRO A 100 18.00 14.70 -23.34
N VAL A 101 17.03 15.40 -22.75
CA VAL A 101 16.91 15.56 -21.29
C VAL A 101 16.60 14.22 -20.63
N VAL A 102 15.68 13.46 -21.21
CA VAL A 102 15.33 12.11 -20.72
C VAL A 102 16.52 11.16 -20.79
N MET A 103 17.24 11.13 -21.92
CA MET A 103 18.41 10.25 -22.09
C MET A 103 19.54 10.62 -21.10
N ARG A 104 19.81 11.91 -20.91
CA ARG A 104 20.81 12.38 -19.95
C ARG A 104 20.43 12.03 -18.51
N ALA A 105 19.16 12.19 -18.14
CA ALA A 105 18.67 11.80 -16.83
C ALA A 105 18.79 10.28 -16.62
N ALA A 106 18.45 9.47 -17.62
CA ALA A 106 18.57 8.01 -17.54
C ALA A 106 20.02 7.56 -17.34
N GLU A 107 20.98 8.18 -18.04
CA GLU A 107 22.41 7.92 -17.84
C GLU A 107 22.87 8.30 -16.43
N LEU A 108 22.48 9.48 -15.92
CA LEU A 108 22.84 9.96 -14.59
C LEU A 108 22.35 9.03 -13.46
N TYR A 109 21.20 8.40 -13.63
CA TYR A 109 20.64 7.45 -12.67
C TYR A 109 21.02 5.98 -12.97
N GLY A 110 21.93 5.73 -13.91
CA GLY A 110 22.40 4.38 -14.25
C GLY A 110 21.36 3.49 -14.94
N LEU A 111 20.29 4.10 -15.47
CA LEU A 111 19.18 3.43 -16.16
C LEU A 111 19.26 3.56 -17.69
N GLY A 112 20.32 4.20 -18.21
CA GLY A 112 20.47 4.49 -19.64
C GLY A 112 20.33 3.25 -20.52
N THR A 113 20.99 2.15 -20.17
CA THR A 113 20.96 0.89 -20.92
C THR A 113 19.57 0.25 -20.87
N SER A 114 18.97 0.14 -19.68
CA SER A 114 17.63 -0.45 -19.52
C SER A 114 16.54 0.38 -20.20
N LEU A 115 16.67 1.72 -20.21
CA LEU A 115 15.73 2.58 -20.92
C LEU A 115 15.89 2.45 -22.44
N ALA A 116 17.13 2.39 -22.95
CA ALA A 116 17.41 2.20 -24.36
C ALA A 116 16.89 0.85 -24.89
N GLU A 117 17.02 -0.22 -24.11
CA GLU A 117 16.46 -1.54 -24.41
C GLU A 117 14.92 -1.50 -24.45
N LEU A 118 14.29 -0.81 -23.50
CA LEU A 118 12.83 -0.73 -23.40
C LEU A 118 12.24 0.10 -24.55
N VAL A 119 12.88 1.20 -24.93
CA VAL A 119 12.51 2.02 -26.10
C VAL A 119 12.69 1.24 -27.39
N SER A 120 13.80 0.52 -27.53
CA SER A 120 14.05 -0.35 -28.68
C SER A 120 12.99 -1.45 -28.78
N ALA A 121 12.71 -2.17 -27.69
CA ALA A 121 11.70 -3.23 -27.65
C ALA A 121 10.29 -2.73 -27.99
N ALA A 122 9.91 -1.53 -27.50
CA ALA A 122 8.62 -0.92 -27.84
C ALA A 122 8.52 -0.56 -29.34
N ALA A 123 9.61 -0.09 -29.94
CA ALA A 123 9.68 0.18 -31.38
C ALA A 123 9.58 -1.11 -32.21
N THR A 124 10.27 -2.18 -31.81
CA THR A 124 10.26 -3.49 -32.49
C THR A 124 8.91 -4.21 -32.36
N ALA A 125 8.22 -4.07 -31.23
CA ALA A 125 6.90 -4.65 -31.00
C ALA A 125 5.76 -3.96 -31.78
N GLY A 126 6.07 -2.95 -32.61
CA GLY A 126 5.08 -2.26 -33.43
C GLY A 126 4.09 -1.42 -32.61
N LEU A 127 4.39 -1.14 -31.34
CA LEU A 127 3.64 -0.23 -30.47
C LEU A 127 3.87 1.22 -30.92
N ARG A 128 3.35 1.56 -32.11
CA ARG A 128 3.21 2.93 -32.58
C ARG A 128 2.03 3.56 -31.86
N GLY A 129 2.23 3.92 -30.60
CA GLY A 129 1.24 4.66 -29.83
C GLY A 129 0.96 6.00 -30.49
N ARG A 130 -0.14 6.14 -31.24
CA ARG A 130 -0.75 7.45 -31.44
C ARG A 130 -1.31 7.88 -30.08
N ILE A 131 -0.51 8.68 -29.36
CA ILE A 131 -0.92 9.31 -28.11
C ILE A 131 -2.01 10.31 -28.47
N ARG A 132 -3.26 10.00 -28.09
CA ARG A 132 -4.36 10.95 -28.20
C ARG A 132 -4.22 11.92 -27.03
N VAL A 133 -3.60 13.07 -27.28
CA VAL A 133 -3.51 14.16 -26.31
C VAL A 133 -4.93 14.73 -26.13
N PRO A 134 -5.55 14.68 -24.94
CA PRO A 134 -6.81 15.38 -24.72
C PRO A 134 -6.56 16.89 -24.83
N ALA A 135 -7.36 17.57 -25.66
CA ALA A 135 -7.23 19.00 -25.88
C ALA A 135 -7.29 19.77 -24.56
N ARG A 136 -6.27 20.59 -24.28
CA ARG A 136 -6.28 21.55 -23.17
C ARG A 136 -7.45 22.51 -23.39
N ARG A 137 -8.45 22.48 -22.50
CA ARG A 137 -9.45 23.55 -22.42
C ARG A 137 -8.73 24.82 -21.97
N ARG A 138 -8.81 25.87 -22.78
CA ARG A 138 -8.46 27.24 -22.40
C ARG A 138 -9.59 27.84 -21.58
#